data_AF-A0A318K6L6-F1
#
_entry.id   AF-A0A318K6L6-F1
#
_cell.length_a   1.000
_cell.length_b   1.000
_cell.length_c   1.000
_cell.angle_alpha   90.00
_cell.angle_beta   90.00
_cell.angle_gamma   90.00
#
_symmetry.space_group_name_H-M   'P 1'
#
loop_
_entity.id
_entity.type
_entity.pdbx_description
1 polymer ?
#
loop_
_entity_poly.entity_id
_entity_poly.type
_entity_poly.pdbx_seq_one_letter_code
_entity_poly.pdbx_strand_id
1 'polypeptide(L)'
;MNVVRVAGAVAAAVCLASCANQSKSPVEPSRPAESSHTLRELCDAPKQFFASEFHAADLKIGTVTGVPLSERLGDLNQCTYHTADDKYLGYLYLDAPTAADVHSQPAPTRLTIDGVPVTETPEPLPSYMESRYTPLRLTAVIEGWKGQFYFLGGEDSTVQAAARLLVDAVRMVKG
;
A
#
# COMPACT_ATOMS: atom_id res chain seq x y z
N MET A 1 33.71 17.78 65.87
CA MET A 1 34.54 17.60 64.65
C MET A 1 34.27 18.80 63.74
N ASN A 2 35.34 19.57 63.45
CA ASN A 2 35.64 20.45 62.30
C ASN A 2 34.50 21.36 61.76
N VAL A 3 34.50 22.70 61.96
CA VAL A 3 35.35 23.76 61.32
C VAL A 3 35.15 23.72 59.78
N VAL A 4 34.67 24.73 59.02
CA VAL A 4 35.09 26.14 58.85
C VAL A 4 33.97 26.96 58.13
N ARG A 5 34.04 28.29 58.34
CA ARG A 5 33.48 29.48 57.64
C ARG A 5 33.44 29.37 56.09
N VAL A 6 32.70 30.19 55.33
CA VAL A 6 33.02 31.56 54.85
C VAL A 6 31.81 32.02 53.99
N ALA A 7 31.07 33.07 54.36
CA ALA A 7 31.02 34.43 53.78
C ALA A 7 31.09 34.57 52.24
N GLY A 8 30.26 35.43 51.65
CA GLY A 8 30.59 36.04 50.35
C GLY A 8 29.39 36.35 49.46
N ALA A 9 29.14 37.64 49.26
CA ALA A 9 28.17 38.24 48.36
C ALA A 9 28.43 37.94 46.88
N VAL A 10 27.43 38.21 46.01
CA VAL A 10 27.45 39.28 44.99
C VAL A 10 26.26 39.09 44.02
N ALA A 11 25.58 40.20 43.74
CA ALA A 11 24.51 40.35 42.77
C ALA A 11 25.01 40.30 41.33
N ALA A 12 24.17 39.84 40.39
CA ALA A 12 24.12 40.36 39.02
C ALA A 12 22.84 39.87 38.33
N ALA A 13 21.95 40.82 38.03
CA ALA A 13 20.87 40.62 37.08
C ALA A 13 21.46 40.59 35.66
N VAL A 14 21.09 39.59 34.87
CA VAL A 14 21.29 39.58 33.42
C VAL A 14 19.93 39.34 32.77
N CYS A 15 19.35 40.41 32.26
CA CYS A 15 18.24 40.35 31.33
C CYS A 15 18.78 39.83 29.98
N LEU A 16 18.28 38.69 29.53
CA LEU A 16 18.31 38.34 28.11
C LEU A 16 16.88 38.08 27.66
N ALA A 17 16.31 39.13 27.07
CA ALA A 17 15.14 39.05 26.23
C ALA A 17 15.48 38.18 25.01
N SER A 18 15.03 36.92 25.03
CA SER A 18 14.96 36.11 23.82
C SER A 18 13.55 36.24 23.25
N CYS A 19 13.36 37.28 22.44
CA CYS A 19 12.34 37.26 21.40
C CYS A 19 12.74 36.15 20.40
N ALA A 20 12.34 34.91 20.69
CA ALA A 20 12.38 33.86 19.69
C ALA A 20 11.26 34.14 18.69
N ASN A 21 11.58 34.96 17.68
CA ASN A 21 10.90 34.90 16.39
C ASN A 21 11.03 33.45 15.90
N GLN A 22 10.03 32.62 16.20
CA GLN A 22 9.82 31.39 15.47
C GLN A 22 9.48 31.80 14.04
N SER A 23 10.53 31.92 13.24
CA SER A 23 10.42 31.79 11.79
C SER A 23 9.70 30.48 11.56
N LYS A 24 8.40 30.55 11.26
CA LYS A 24 7.67 29.45 10.62
C LYS A 24 8.31 29.31 9.25
N SER A 25 9.40 28.58 9.17
CA SER A 25 9.83 28.00 7.91
C SER A 25 8.60 27.31 7.32
N PRO A 26 8.25 27.57 6.06
CA PRO A 26 7.24 26.78 5.39
C PRO A 26 7.61 25.32 5.58
N VAL A 27 6.72 24.53 6.19
CA VAL A 27 6.85 23.08 6.19
C VAL A 27 6.83 22.70 4.73
N GLU A 28 8.01 22.39 4.18
CA GLU A 28 8.13 21.84 2.85
C GLU A 28 7.20 20.62 2.80
N PRO A 29 6.31 20.50 1.79
CA PRO A 29 5.46 19.33 1.69
C PRO A 29 6.37 18.10 1.70
N SER A 30 6.26 17.29 2.75
CA SER A 30 7.01 16.05 2.85
C SER A 30 6.66 15.24 1.60
N ARG A 31 7.64 15.05 0.71
CA ARG A 31 7.45 14.20 -0.47
C ARG A 31 6.96 12.83 0.02
N PRO A 32 5.99 12.20 -0.66
CA PRO A 32 5.58 10.84 -0.34
C PRO A 32 6.81 9.95 -0.26
N ALA A 33 6.82 9.01 0.70
CA ALA A 33 7.91 8.04 0.79
C ALA A 33 8.00 7.27 -0.53
N GLU A 34 9.10 7.44 -1.26
CA GLU A 34 9.39 6.66 -2.46
C GLU A 34 9.74 5.23 -2.03
N SER A 35 9.05 4.24 -2.60
CA SER A 35 9.35 2.83 -2.34
C SER A 35 10.70 2.45 -2.98
N SER A 36 11.53 1.69 -2.27
CA SER A 36 12.74 1.09 -2.84
C SER A 36 12.45 -0.12 -3.73
N HIS A 37 11.21 -0.60 -3.74
CA HIS A 37 10.79 -1.77 -4.49
C HIS A 37 10.57 -1.48 -5.97
N THR A 38 10.68 -2.54 -6.77
CA THR A 38 10.49 -2.49 -8.23
C THR A 38 9.11 -2.98 -8.64
N LEU A 39 8.65 -2.58 -9.82
CA LEU A 39 7.42 -3.11 -10.40
C LEU A 39 7.47 -4.64 -10.60
N ARG A 40 8.67 -5.21 -10.82
CA ARG A 40 8.86 -6.66 -10.87
C ARG A 40 8.45 -7.35 -9.57
N GLU A 41 8.90 -6.86 -8.42
CA GLU A 41 8.58 -7.46 -7.13
C GLU A 41 7.07 -7.43 -6.87
N LEU A 42 6.42 -6.33 -7.26
CA LEU A 42 4.96 -6.24 -7.21
C LEU A 42 4.29 -7.26 -8.14
N CYS A 43 4.73 -7.37 -9.39
CA CYS A 43 4.13 -8.28 -10.36
C CYS A 43 4.38 -9.76 -10.06
N ASP A 44 5.40 -10.06 -9.27
CA ASP A 44 5.72 -11.42 -8.87
C ASP A 44 4.84 -11.90 -7.70
N ALA A 45 4.35 -10.98 -6.87
CA ALA A 45 3.60 -11.30 -5.64
C ALA A 45 2.40 -12.25 -5.84
N PRO A 46 1.50 -12.06 -6.83
CA PRO A 46 0.34 -12.92 -6.99
C PRO A 46 0.57 -14.16 -7.87
N LYS A 47 1.80 -14.39 -8.38
CA LYS A 47 2.06 -15.53 -9.27
C LYS A 47 1.63 -16.86 -8.65
N GLN A 48 2.02 -17.10 -7.39
CA GLN A 48 1.70 -18.35 -6.71
C GLN A 48 0.19 -18.51 -6.49
N PHE A 49 -0.52 -17.42 -6.20
CA PHE A 49 -1.98 -17.43 -6.06
C PHE A 49 -2.66 -17.84 -7.37
N PHE A 50 -2.28 -17.25 -8.50
CA PHE A 50 -2.85 -17.65 -9.78
C PHE A 50 -2.48 -19.08 -10.19
N ALA A 51 -1.27 -19.52 -9.85
CA ALA A 51 -0.84 -20.89 -10.08
C ALA A 51 -1.66 -21.91 -9.26
N SER A 52 -1.96 -21.61 -7.98
CA SER A 52 -2.70 -22.53 -7.11
C SER A 52 -4.21 -22.49 -7.35
N GLU A 53 -4.80 -21.30 -7.44
CA GLU A 53 -6.25 -21.11 -7.47
C GLU A 53 -6.84 -21.24 -8.88
N PHE A 54 -6.06 -20.91 -9.92
CA PHE A 54 -6.51 -20.89 -11.31
C PHE A 54 -5.75 -21.88 -12.20
N HIS A 55 -4.88 -22.71 -11.61
CA HIS A 55 -4.02 -23.66 -12.34
C HIS A 55 -3.20 -22.99 -13.46
N ALA A 56 -2.86 -21.72 -13.28
CA ALA A 56 -2.17 -20.90 -14.27
C ALA A 56 -0.70 -20.73 -13.86
N ALA A 57 0.11 -21.79 -14.02
CA ALA A 57 1.54 -21.72 -13.71
C ALA A 57 2.32 -20.85 -14.72
N ASP A 58 1.92 -20.90 -15.99
CA ASP A 58 2.54 -20.15 -17.09
C ASP A 58 1.79 -18.83 -17.34
N LEU A 59 1.99 -17.86 -16.44
CA LEU A 59 1.36 -16.54 -16.54
C LEU A 59 2.08 -15.65 -17.55
N LYS A 60 1.28 -15.03 -18.43
CA LYS A 60 1.67 -13.82 -19.14
C LYS A 60 1.36 -12.62 -18.24
N ILE A 61 2.40 -11.83 -17.96
CA ILE A 61 2.29 -10.65 -17.10
C ILE A 61 2.42 -9.40 -17.95
N GLY A 62 1.39 -8.55 -17.90
CA GLY A 62 1.40 -7.22 -18.49
C GLY A 62 1.63 -6.14 -17.44
N THR A 63 2.16 -5.01 -17.87
CA THR A 63 2.21 -3.75 -17.11
C THR A 63 1.47 -2.67 -17.88
N VAL A 64 1.26 -1.50 -17.26
CA VAL A 64 0.83 -0.32 -18.02
C VAL A 64 1.87 -0.04 -19.12
N THR A 65 1.39 0.18 -20.35
CA THR A 65 2.23 0.36 -21.53
C THR A 65 3.33 1.40 -21.27
N GLY A 66 4.58 0.99 -21.48
CA GLY A 66 5.75 1.87 -21.41
C GLY A 66 6.48 1.89 -20.06
N VAL A 67 5.98 1.22 -19.02
CA VAL A 67 6.68 1.13 -17.72
C VAL A 67 7.50 -0.17 -17.64
N PRO A 68 8.85 -0.09 -17.56
CA PRO A 68 9.70 -1.27 -17.41
C PRO A 68 9.50 -1.94 -16.05
N LEU A 69 9.58 -3.27 -15.99
CA LEU A 69 9.53 -4.02 -14.72
C LEU A 69 10.68 -3.68 -13.75
N SER A 70 11.79 -3.18 -14.27
CA SER A 70 12.93 -2.72 -13.45
C SER A 70 12.73 -1.34 -12.83
N GLU A 71 11.68 -0.62 -13.25
CA GLU A 71 11.36 0.70 -12.71
C GLU A 71 10.93 0.56 -11.25
N ARG A 72 11.26 1.57 -10.44
CA ARG A 72 10.76 1.67 -9.07
C ARG A 72 9.27 1.95 -9.08
N LEU A 73 8.61 1.59 -7.98
CA LEU A 73 7.21 1.92 -7.81
C LEU A 73 7.03 3.45 -7.72
N GLY A 74 6.17 3.97 -8.58
CA GLY A 74 5.87 5.40 -8.71
C GLY A 74 4.39 5.59 -9.00
N ASP A 75 4.06 6.39 -10.00
CA ASP A 75 2.69 6.50 -10.49
C ASP A 75 2.38 5.30 -11.41
N LEU A 76 1.16 4.74 -11.33
CA LEU A 76 0.67 3.66 -12.20
C LEU A 76 1.30 2.27 -11.98
N ASN A 77 1.41 1.83 -10.72
CA ASN A 77 1.93 0.49 -10.40
C ASN A 77 0.87 -0.59 -10.63
N GLN A 78 0.69 -1.02 -11.88
CA GLN A 78 -0.25 -2.07 -12.25
C GLN A 78 0.42 -3.26 -12.92
N CYS A 79 -0.01 -4.44 -12.53
CA CYS A 79 0.33 -5.70 -13.16
C CYS A 79 -0.96 -6.42 -13.56
N THR A 80 -1.07 -6.86 -14.81
CA THR A 80 -2.18 -7.69 -15.30
C THR A 80 -1.71 -9.12 -15.51
N TYR A 81 -2.61 -10.07 -15.25
CA TYR A 81 -2.29 -11.49 -15.28
C TYR A 81 -3.19 -12.19 -16.29
N HIS A 82 -2.55 -12.90 -17.22
CA HIS A 82 -3.22 -13.71 -18.22
C HIS A 82 -2.64 -15.12 -18.20
N THR A 83 -3.44 -16.09 -18.60
CA THR A 83 -2.95 -17.43 -18.95
C THR A 83 -2.08 -17.38 -20.21
N ALA A 84 -1.41 -18.50 -20.53
CA ALA A 84 -0.62 -18.64 -21.75
C ALA A 84 -1.43 -18.44 -23.05
N ASP A 85 -2.73 -18.73 -23.04
CA ASP A 85 -3.70 -18.50 -24.13
C ASP A 85 -4.37 -17.11 -24.07
N ASP A 86 -3.78 -16.16 -23.34
CA ASP A 86 -4.22 -14.75 -23.24
C ASP A 86 -5.56 -14.52 -22.51
N LYS A 87 -6.10 -15.53 -21.83
CA LYS A 87 -7.28 -15.35 -20.96
C LYS A 87 -6.92 -14.51 -19.74
N TYR A 88 -7.60 -13.39 -19.57
CA TYR A 88 -7.39 -12.50 -18.43
C TYR A 88 -7.90 -13.13 -17.12
N LEU A 89 -7.05 -13.07 -16.08
CA LEU A 89 -7.31 -13.61 -14.75
C LEU A 89 -7.49 -12.51 -13.69
N GLY A 90 -6.80 -11.39 -13.85
CA GLY A 90 -6.94 -10.28 -12.93
C GLY A 90 -5.84 -9.22 -13.00
N TYR A 91 -5.83 -8.33 -12.02
CA TYR A 91 -4.79 -7.32 -11.86
C TYR A 91 -4.45 -7.09 -10.39
N LEU A 92 -3.22 -6.65 -10.14
CA LEU A 92 -2.78 -6.04 -8.89
C LEU A 92 -2.38 -4.59 -9.20
N TYR A 93 -2.89 -3.66 -8.41
CA TYR A 93 -2.63 -2.23 -8.54
C TYR A 93 -2.22 -1.63 -7.19
N LEU A 94 -1.23 -0.75 -7.19
CA LEU A 94 -0.83 0.03 -6.03
C LEU A 94 -0.77 1.52 -6.34
N ASP A 95 -1.45 2.29 -5.49
CA ASP A 95 -1.37 3.73 -5.45
C ASP A 95 -0.45 4.18 -4.32
N ALA A 96 0.51 5.03 -4.64
CA ALA A 96 1.35 5.67 -3.64
C ALA A 96 0.52 6.69 -2.83
N PRO A 97 0.88 6.99 -1.58
CA PRO A 97 0.17 7.98 -0.79
C PRO A 97 0.24 9.35 -1.47
N THR A 98 -0.88 9.83 -2.02
CA THR A 98 -1.02 11.22 -2.47
C THR A 98 -1.57 12.08 -1.34
N ALA A 99 -1.17 13.36 -1.31
CA ALA A 99 -1.72 14.32 -0.36
C ALA A 99 -3.19 14.59 -0.73
N ALA A 100 -4.10 13.93 0.00
CA ALA A 100 -5.56 13.93 -0.12
C ALA A 100 -6.16 13.00 -1.19
N ASP A 101 -6.85 11.95 -0.74
CA ASP A 101 -8.32 12.00 -0.62
C ASP A 101 -8.84 10.91 0.33
N VAL A 102 -9.52 11.33 1.40
CA VAL A 102 -10.34 10.43 2.25
C VAL A 102 -11.79 10.71 1.91
N HIS A 103 -12.28 10.07 0.86
CA HIS A 103 -13.71 9.95 0.62
C HIS A 103 -14.13 8.50 0.83
N SER A 104 -14.78 8.28 1.97
CA SER A 104 -15.39 7.02 2.37
C SER A 104 -16.85 7.00 1.90
N GLN A 105 -17.26 5.93 1.21
CA GLN A 105 -18.66 5.49 1.15
C GLN A 105 -18.76 4.05 1.69
N PRO A 106 -19.77 3.69 2.51
CA PRO A 106 -19.90 2.37 3.14
C PRO A 106 -20.82 1.43 2.33
N ALA A 107 -20.78 0.10 2.47
CA ALA A 107 -19.96 -0.80 3.30
C ALA A 107 -19.82 -2.16 2.60
N PRO A 108 -18.61 -2.64 2.31
CA PRO A 108 -18.47 -3.99 1.75
C PRO A 108 -18.01 -4.96 2.83
N THR A 109 -18.23 -6.26 2.64
CA THR A 109 -17.83 -7.31 3.57
C THR A 109 -16.38 -7.09 3.99
N ARG A 110 -16.17 -6.85 5.29
CA ARG A 110 -14.86 -6.50 5.83
C ARG A 110 -14.18 -7.78 6.28
N LEU A 111 -13.27 -8.25 5.44
CA LEU A 111 -12.27 -9.19 5.91
C LEU A 111 -11.27 -8.40 6.77
N THR A 112 -10.80 -9.01 7.85
CA THR A 112 -9.69 -8.45 8.62
C THR A 112 -8.53 -9.42 8.50
N ILE A 113 -7.42 -8.95 7.94
CA ILE A 113 -6.20 -9.72 7.82
C ILE A 113 -5.15 -9.04 8.68
N ASP A 114 -4.71 -9.70 9.75
CA ASP A 114 -3.69 -9.19 10.66
C ASP A 114 -3.95 -7.74 11.13
N GLY A 115 -5.22 -7.45 11.43
CA GLY A 115 -5.67 -6.11 11.86
C GLY A 115 -5.88 -5.09 10.72
N VAL A 116 -5.58 -5.44 9.46
CA VAL A 116 -5.83 -4.60 8.29
C VAL A 116 -7.23 -4.86 7.74
N PRO A 117 -8.11 -3.85 7.64
CA PRO A 117 -9.40 -4.01 6.99
C PRO A 117 -9.22 -4.15 5.49
N VAL A 118 -9.76 -5.23 4.93
CA VAL A 118 -9.84 -5.47 3.50
C VAL A 118 -11.30 -5.38 3.07
N THR A 119 -11.53 -4.53 2.09
CA THR A 119 -12.83 -4.27 1.50
C THR A 119 -13.04 -5.19 0.30
N GLU A 120 -14.11 -5.97 0.29
CA GLU A 120 -14.48 -6.82 -0.84
C GLU A 120 -15.63 -6.22 -1.67
N THR A 121 -15.38 -5.92 -2.94
CA THR A 121 -16.38 -5.37 -3.85
C THR A 121 -16.63 -6.32 -5.02
N PRO A 122 -17.83 -6.90 -5.15
CA PRO A 122 -18.21 -7.64 -6.35
C PRO A 122 -18.24 -6.75 -7.58
N GLU A 123 -17.67 -7.23 -8.68
CA GLU A 123 -17.62 -6.54 -9.96
C GLU A 123 -18.45 -7.28 -11.01
N PRO A 124 -19.07 -6.57 -11.97
CA PRO A 124 -19.77 -7.23 -13.06
C PRO A 124 -18.78 -8.06 -13.89
N LEU A 125 -19.19 -9.28 -14.26
CA LEU A 125 -18.42 -10.10 -15.20
C LEU A 125 -18.46 -9.43 -16.58
N PRO A 126 -17.31 -9.13 -17.21
CA PRO A 126 -17.31 -8.61 -18.57
C PRO A 126 -18.01 -9.57 -19.53
N SER A 127 -18.74 -9.05 -20.50
CA SER A 127 -19.57 -9.86 -21.43
C SER A 127 -18.79 -10.85 -22.29
N TYR A 128 -17.47 -10.65 -22.43
CA TYR A 128 -16.56 -11.53 -23.16
C TYR A 128 -15.90 -12.60 -22.27
N MET A 129 -16.24 -12.66 -20.97
CA MET A 129 -15.72 -13.63 -20.03
C MET A 129 -16.78 -14.63 -19.61
N GLU A 130 -16.37 -15.89 -19.53
CA GLU A 130 -17.16 -16.95 -18.92
C GLU A 130 -16.53 -17.34 -17.57
N SER A 131 -17.32 -17.21 -16.50
CA SER A 131 -16.95 -17.61 -15.14
C SER A 131 -18.18 -18.05 -14.37
N ARG A 132 -18.03 -19.10 -13.56
CA ARG A 132 -19.06 -19.54 -12.59
C ARG A 132 -19.08 -18.67 -11.33
N TYR A 133 -18.02 -17.89 -11.11
CA TYR A 133 -17.87 -17.02 -9.96
C TYR A 133 -17.96 -15.55 -10.35
N THR A 134 -18.56 -14.74 -9.47
CA THR A 134 -18.55 -13.28 -9.58
C THR A 134 -17.13 -12.77 -9.37
N PRO A 135 -16.56 -11.96 -10.29
CA PRO A 135 -15.28 -11.32 -10.05
C PRO A 135 -15.33 -10.41 -8.82
N LEU A 136 -14.20 -10.35 -8.10
CA LEU A 136 -14.08 -9.55 -6.88
C LEU A 136 -12.92 -8.58 -7.03
N ARG A 137 -13.13 -7.35 -6.56
CA ARG A 137 -12.06 -6.39 -6.29
C ARG A 137 -11.89 -6.25 -4.78
N LEU A 138 -10.72 -6.65 -4.29
CA LEU A 138 -10.29 -6.38 -2.93
C LEU A 138 -9.57 -5.05 -2.87
N THR A 139 -9.76 -4.31 -1.78
CA THR A 139 -9.05 -3.04 -1.52
C THR A 139 -8.57 -2.99 -0.08
N ALA A 140 -7.30 -2.65 0.10
CA ALA A 140 -6.66 -2.45 1.40
C ALA A 140 -5.90 -1.12 1.40
N VAL A 141 -5.91 -0.43 2.54
CA VAL A 141 -5.15 0.81 2.74
C VAL A 141 -4.29 0.67 3.99
N ILE A 142 -2.98 0.86 3.85
CA ILE A 142 -2.02 0.81 4.95
C ILE A 142 -1.14 2.04 4.87
N GLU A 143 -1.22 2.91 5.89
CA GLU A 143 -0.39 4.13 5.99
C GLU A 143 -0.42 5.00 4.71
N GLY A 144 -1.59 5.08 4.07
CA GLY A 144 -1.82 5.87 2.85
C GLY A 144 -1.53 5.12 1.54
N TRP A 145 -0.84 3.97 1.58
CA TRP A 145 -0.70 3.11 0.41
C TRP A 145 -2.00 2.38 0.14
N LYS A 146 -2.56 2.51 -1.06
CA LYS A 146 -3.81 1.87 -1.46
C LYS A 146 -3.52 0.75 -2.45
N GLY A 147 -3.80 -0.48 -2.04
CA GLY A 147 -3.75 -1.64 -2.92
C GLY A 147 -5.12 -2.05 -3.41
N GLN A 148 -5.18 -2.51 -4.66
CA GLN A 148 -6.35 -3.15 -5.24
C GLN A 148 -5.95 -4.46 -5.89
N PHE A 149 -6.70 -5.52 -5.61
CA PHE A 149 -6.51 -6.80 -6.26
C PHE A 149 -7.84 -7.26 -6.86
N TYR A 150 -7.89 -7.33 -8.19
CA TYR A 150 -9.01 -7.88 -8.93
C TYR A 150 -8.67 -9.28 -9.39
N PHE A 151 -9.60 -10.20 -9.19
CA PHE A 151 -9.50 -11.57 -9.68
C PHE A 151 -10.89 -12.13 -9.95
N LEU A 152 -10.96 -13.17 -10.78
CA LEU A 152 -12.17 -13.97 -10.90
C LEU A 152 -12.41 -14.62 -9.53
N GLY A 153 -13.53 -14.35 -8.85
CA GLY A 153 -13.74 -14.80 -7.47
C GLY A 153 -13.65 -16.32 -7.28
N GLY A 154 -13.81 -16.77 -6.03
CA GLY A 154 -13.77 -18.19 -5.69
C GLY A 154 -14.57 -18.46 -4.42
N GLU A 155 -14.28 -19.60 -3.78
CA GLU A 155 -14.80 -19.90 -2.45
C GLU A 155 -14.17 -18.97 -1.40
N ASP A 156 -14.73 -18.93 -0.19
CA ASP A 156 -14.27 -18.05 0.90
C ASP A 156 -12.77 -18.20 1.18
N SER A 157 -12.20 -19.41 1.02
CA SER A 157 -10.77 -19.65 1.18
C SER A 157 -9.92 -18.93 0.12
N THR A 158 -10.38 -18.90 -1.13
CA THR A 158 -9.71 -18.18 -2.23
C THR A 158 -9.77 -16.68 -1.96
N VAL A 159 -10.90 -16.16 -1.50
CA VAL A 159 -11.04 -14.74 -1.14
C VAL A 159 -10.12 -14.38 0.03
N GLN A 160 -10.02 -15.24 1.04
CA GLN A 160 -9.12 -15.03 2.17
C GLN A 160 -7.65 -15.08 1.76
N ALA A 161 -7.25 -15.99 0.87
CA ALA A 161 -5.91 -16.06 0.32
C ALA A 161 -5.57 -14.79 -0.50
N ALA A 162 -6.49 -14.34 -1.34
CA ALA A 162 -6.37 -13.09 -2.09
C ALA A 162 -6.25 -11.87 -1.18
N ALA A 163 -7.00 -11.82 -0.08
CA ALA A 163 -6.93 -10.74 0.89
C ALA A 163 -5.58 -10.71 1.63
N ARG A 164 -5.04 -11.87 2.01
CA ARG A 164 -3.69 -11.98 2.60
C ARG A 164 -2.61 -11.49 1.65
N LEU A 165 -2.65 -12.00 0.41
CA LEU A 165 -1.75 -11.57 -0.65
C LEU A 165 -1.78 -10.05 -0.84
N LEU A 166 -2.97 -9.44 -0.90
CA LEU A 166 -3.09 -7.99 -1.06
C LEU A 166 -2.45 -7.24 0.11
N VAL A 167 -2.70 -7.67 1.35
CA VAL A 167 -2.11 -7.04 2.54
C VAL A 167 -0.59 -7.19 2.55
N ASP A 168 -0.08 -8.38 2.20
CA ASP A 168 1.37 -8.63 2.13
C ASP A 168 2.03 -7.81 1.02
N ALA A 169 1.38 -7.67 -0.14
CA ALA A 169 1.87 -6.83 -1.23
C ALA A 169 1.94 -5.35 -0.81
N VAL A 170 0.89 -4.83 -0.14
CA VAL A 170 0.88 -3.43 0.35
C VAL A 170 1.96 -3.24 1.43
N ARG A 171 2.16 -4.22 2.33
CA ARG A 171 3.22 -4.16 3.34
C ARG A 171 4.62 -4.19 2.73
N MET A 172 4.84 -5.08 1.76
CA MET A 172 6.10 -5.20 1.05
C MET A 172 6.51 -3.86 0.46
N VAL A 173 5.62 -3.18 -0.28
CA VAL A 173 5.99 -1.93 -0.96
C VAL A 173 6.27 -0.76 -0.02
N LYS A 174 5.74 -0.82 1.20
CA LYS A 174 5.93 0.20 2.22
C LYS A 174 7.38 0.24 2.74
N GLY A 175 8.04 -0.91 2.85
CA GLY A 175 9.26 -1.08 3.64
C GLY A 175 8.97 -1.34 5.11
#